data_AF-A0A2H6FI51-F1
#
_entry.id   AF-A0A2H6FI51-F1
#
_cell.length_a   1.000
_cell.length_b   1.000
_cell.length_c   1.000
_cell.angle_alpha   90.00
_cell.angle_beta   90.00
_cell.angle_gamma   90.00
#
_symmetry.space_group_name_H-M   'P 1'
#
loop_
_entity.id
_entity.type
_entity.pdbx_description
1 polymer ?
#
loop_
_entity_poly.entity_id
_entity_poly.type
_entity_poly.pdbx_seq_one_letter_code
_entity_poly.pdbx_strand_id
1 'polypeptide(L)'
;MISSDRLDPEEEGQIKATVSTEGKKGLLSKTIQVRSNDPEHPLVILKLKALVKDPFHESFTKADEIFRTPCRRCHVDRGTGRKGAKLFRADCLMCHRRGKAAPSLSRLRKIREDKLKTSIEFGKRDSLMPGFSSSVGGPLTDTEIRSLIRYIKRR
;
A
#
# COMPACT_ATOMS: atom_id res chain seq x y z
N MET A 1 6.02 -2.91 24.75
CA MET A 1 6.32 -2.29 26.06
C MET A 1 6.98 -3.35 26.91
N ILE A 2 8.04 -2.98 27.60
CA ILE A 2 8.74 -3.83 28.58
C ILE A 2 8.08 -3.57 29.93
N SER A 3 7.95 -4.59 30.78
CA SER A 3 7.33 -4.47 32.11
C SER A 3 8.15 -3.62 33.09
N SER A 4 9.47 -3.60 32.95
CA SER A 4 10.42 -2.79 33.72
C SER A 4 11.69 -2.54 32.89
N ASP A 5 12.37 -1.40 33.09
CA ASP A 5 13.69 -1.10 32.51
C ASP A 5 14.85 -1.49 33.43
N ARG A 6 14.55 -1.97 34.65
CA ARG A 6 15.50 -2.51 35.61
C ARG A 6 14.98 -3.83 36.18
N LEU A 7 15.86 -4.82 36.24
CA LEU A 7 15.61 -6.12 36.85
C LEU A 7 16.68 -6.35 37.91
N ASP A 8 16.26 -6.75 39.10
CA ASP A 8 17.18 -7.23 40.14
C ASP A 8 17.75 -8.61 39.76
N PRO A 9 18.85 -9.05 40.37
CA PRO A 9 19.39 -10.38 40.12
C PRO A 9 18.32 -11.46 40.29
N GLU A 10 18.24 -12.39 39.32
CA GLU A 10 17.23 -13.46 39.25
C GLU A 10 15.78 -13.00 39.04
N GLU A 11 15.52 -11.71 38.83
CA GLU A 11 14.19 -11.19 38.51
C GLU A 11 13.83 -11.39 37.02
N GLU A 12 12.58 -11.77 36.76
CA GLU A 12 12.06 -11.94 35.41
C GLU A 12 11.27 -10.71 34.93
N GLY A 13 11.53 -10.28 33.70
CA GLY A 13 10.76 -9.24 33.01
C GLY A 13 9.91 -9.79 31.87
N GLN A 14 8.83 -9.09 31.52
CA GLN A 14 7.99 -9.40 30.37
C GLN A 14 8.13 -8.36 29.26
N ILE A 15 8.29 -8.82 28.02
CA ILE A 15 8.26 -7.97 26.82
C ILE A 15 6.96 -8.22 26.06
N LYS A 16 6.03 -7.27 26.11
CA LYS A 16 4.80 -7.32 25.32
C LYS A 16 5.01 -6.62 23.98
N ALA A 17 4.88 -7.37 22.89
CA ALA A 17 4.97 -6.86 21.53
C ALA A 17 3.63 -7.01 20.80
N THR A 18 3.20 -5.93 20.14
CA THR A 18 2.00 -5.91 19.29
C THR A 18 2.43 -5.59 17.87
N VAL A 19 1.90 -6.33 16.89
CA VAL A 19 2.15 -6.06 15.48
C VAL A 19 0.83 -5.84 14.75
N SER A 20 0.68 -4.70 14.08
CA SER A 20 -0.44 -4.49 13.17
C SER A 20 -0.25 -5.34 11.92
N THR A 21 -1.27 -6.13 11.58
CA THR A 21 -1.38 -6.90 10.34
C THR A 21 -2.13 -6.15 9.24
N GLU A 22 -2.60 -4.93 9.52
CA GLU A 22 -3.35 -4.11 8.57
C GLU A 22 -2.54 -3.85 7.30
N GLY A 23 -3.15 -4.13 6.14
CA GLY A 23 -2.52 -3.97 4.82
C GLY A 23 -1.35 -4.93 4.54
N LYS A 24 -1.16 -5.98 5.36
CA LYS A 24 -0.11 -6.98 5.18
C LYS A 24 -0.71 -8.33 4.79
N LYS A 25 0.07 -9.13 4.08
CA LYS A 25 -0.26 -10.51 3.70
C LYS A 25 0.98 -11.37 3.57
N GLY A 26 0.82 -12.67 3.71
CA GLY A 26 1.91 -13.63 3.62
C GLY A 26 2.83 -13.61 4.84
N LEU A 27 4.09 -14.04 4.67
CA LEU A 27 5.02 -14.17 5.77
C LEU A 27 5.46 -12.80 6.29
N LEU A 28 5.10 -12.51 7.53
CA LEU A 28 5.55 -11.35 8.28
C LEU A 28 6.67 -11.78 9.23
N SER A 29 7.82 -11.10 9.14
CA SER A 29 8.89 -11.23 10.12
C SER A 29 9.24 -9.87 10.71
N LYS A 30 9.30 -9.80 12.04
CA LYS A 30 9.72 -8.64 12.81
C LYS A 30 10.77 -9.04 13.83
N THR A 31 11.67 -8.13 14.13
CA THR A 31 12.75 -8.31 15.08
C THR A 31 12.59 -7.34 16.22
N ILE A 32 12.77 -7.83 17.44
CA ILE A 32 12.88 -7.02 18.64
C ILE A 32 14.33 -7.16 19.11
N GLN A 33 15.01 -6.03 19.26
CA GLN A 33 16.35 -5.99 19.82
C GLN A 33 16.23 -5.69 21.31
N VAL A 34 16.70 -6.61 22.14
CA VAL A 34 16.80 -6.44 23.59
C VAL A 34 18.26 -6.13 23.88
N ARG A 35 18.52 -4.94 24.42
CA ARG A 35 19.85 -4.53 24.86
C ARG A 35 19.86 -4.49 26.38
N SER A 36 20.86 -5.08 26.99
CA SER A 36 21.03 -5.13 28.44
C SER A 36 22.50 -4.89 28.82
N ASN A 37 22.74 -4.77 30.11
CA ASN A 37 24.06 -4.74 30.73
C ASN A 37 24.62 -6.15 31.03
N ASP A 38 24.00 -7.20 30.50
CA ASP A 38 24.52 -8.57 30.57
C ASP A 38 25.87 -8.63 29.82
N PRO A 39 26.98 -9.00 30.50
CA PRO A 39 28.30 -9.03 29.86
C PRO A 39 28.45 -10.17 28.84
N GLU A 40 27.68 -11.26 28.96
CA GLU A 40 27.74 -12.41 28.06
C GLU A 40 26.80 -12.24 26.87
N HIS A 41 25.60 -11.69 27.11
CA HIS A 41 24.56 -11.49 26.08
C HIS A 41 24.02 -10.05 26.05
N PRO A 42 24.86 -9.04 25.75
CA PRO A 42 24.47 -7.62 25.80
C PRO A 42 23.43 -7.22 24.73
N LEU A 43 23.25 -8.07 23.71
CA LEU A 43 22.24 -7.90 22.66
C LEU A 43 21.60 -9.25 22.32
N VAL A 44 20.31 -9.37 22.61
CA VAL A 44 19.48 -10.51 22.22
C VAL A 44 18.49 -10.07 21.14
N ILE A 45 18.38 -10.85 20.05
CA ILE A 45 17.45 -10.56 18.95
C ILE A 45 16.31 -11.58 18.97
N LEU A 46 15.12 -11.12 19.35
CA LEU A 46 13.90 -11.92 19.28
C LEU A 46 13.27 -11.78 17.89
N LYS A 47 12.85 -12.91 17.29
CA LYS A 47 12.20 -12.94 15.97
C LYS A 47 10.74 -13.32 16.10
N LEU A 48 9.86 -12.39 15.76
CA LEU A 48 8.43 -12.65 15.61
C LEU A 48 8.13 -13.01 14.16
N LYS A 49 7.62 -14.22 13.92
CA LYS A 49 7.19 -14.71 12.60
C LYS A 49 5.70 -15.03 12.64
N ALA A 50 4.97 -14.57 11.63
CA ALA A 50 3.55 -14.87 11.48
C ALA A 50 3.20 -15.03 10.00
N LEU A 51 2.28 -15.94 9.68
CA LEU A 51 1.64 -15.99 8.37
C LEU A 51 0.35 -15.16 8.43
N VAL A 52 0.35 -14.00 7.77
CA VAL A 52 -0.84 -13.14 7.70
C VAL A 52 -1.74 -13.64 6.57
N LYS A 53 -2.89 -14.22 6.96
CA LYS A 53 -3.96 -14.61 6.04
C LYS A 53 -4.72 -13.37 5.60
N ASP A 54 -4.93 -13.23 4.30
CA ASP A 54 -5.56 -12.08 3.67
C ASP A 54 -6.82 -12.54 2.94
N PRO A 55 -8.00 -12.41 3.56
CA PRO A 55 -9.24 -12.92 2.98
C PRO A 55 -9.71 -12.09 1.77
N PHE A 56 -9.09 -10.94 1.50
CA PHE A 56 -9.57 -10.00 0.48
C PHE A 56 -8.93 -10.21 -0.90
N HIS A 57 -7.76 -10.85 -0.99
CA HIS A 57 -6.98 -10.91 -2.23
C HIS A 57 -6.81 -12.32 -2.79
N GLU A 58 -7.74 -13.23 -2.51
CA GLU A 58 -7.72 -14.60 -2.99
C GLU A 58 -8.31 -14.74 -4.42
N SER A 59 -9.34 -13.96 -4.75
CA SER A 59 -9.99 -13.99 -6.06
C SER A 59 -10.64 -12.65 -6.39
N PHE A 60 -10.41 -12.14 -7.61
CA PHE A 60 -11.00 -10.90 -8.09
C PHE A 60 -11.76 -11.15 -9.39
N THR A 61 -13.07 -10.88 -9.38
CA THR A 61 -13.94 -11.04 -10.55
C THR A 61 -14.21 -9.70 -11.26
N LYS A 62 -14.07 -8.57 -10.56
CA LYS A 62 -14.38 -7.23 -11.09
C LYS A 62 -13.34 -6.19 -10.67
N ALA A 63 -12.94 -5.35 -11.62
CA ALA A 63 -11.86 -4.36 -11.42
C ALA A 63 -12.27 -3.20 -10.51
N ASP A 64 -13.55 -2.81 -10.53
CA ASP A 64 -14.11 -1.67 -9.80
C ASP A 64 -14.43 -1.96 -8.33
N GLU A 65 -14.31 -3.21 -7.88
CA GLU A 65 -14.46 -3.60 -6.46
C GLU A 65 -13.48 -2.84 -5.55
N ILE A 66 -12.36 -2.37 -6.08
CA ILE A 66 -11.39 -1.56 -5.32
C ILE A 66 -11.98 -0.21 -4.86
N PHE A 67 -13.09 0.24 -5.45
CA PHE A 67 -13.80 1.47 -5.06
C PHE A 67 -14.79 1.24 -3.91
N ARG A 68 -15.05 -0.01 -3.53
CA ARG A 68 -16.01 -0.38 -2.48
C ARG A 68 -15.33 -0.61 -1.13
N THR A 69 -16.07 -0.45 -0.04
CA THR A 69 -15.60 -0.78 1.32
C THR A 69 -15.55 -2.31 1.48
N PRO A 70 -14.49 -2.88 2.11
CA PRO A 70 -13.37 -2.20 2.75
C PRO A 70 -12.17 -1.88 1.83
N CYS A 71 -12.16 -2.37 0.59
CA CYS A 71 -11.04 -2.25 -0.36
C CYS A 71 -10.57 -0.81 -0.59
N ARG A 72 -11.51 0.14 -0.72
CA ARG A 72 -11.24 1.56 -0.96
C ARG A 72 -10.30 2.19 0.06
N ARG A 73 -10.29 1.72 1.31
CA ARG A 73 -9.43 2.27 2.39
C ARG A 73 -7.95 2.19 2.04
N CYS A 74 -7.55 1.13 1.34
CA CYS A 74 -6.16 0.93 0.93
C CYS A 74 -5.89 1.35 -0.51
N HIS A 75 -6.90 1.27 -1.39
CA HIS A 75 -6.75 1.49 -2.83
C HIS A 75 -7.09 2.90 -3.32
N VAL A 76 -7.92 3.67 -2.59
CA VAL A 76 -8.52 4.92 -3.08
C VAL A 76 -8.53 6.04 -2.04
N ASP A 77 -8.89 5.74 -0.79
CA ASP A 77 -9.16 6.80 0.20
C ASP A 77 -7.90 7.58 0.59
N ARG A 78 -6.71 7.03 0.29
CA ARG A 78 -5.45 7.73 0.49
C ARG A 78 -5.28 8.90 -0.49
N GLY A 79 -5.89 8.86 -1.67
CA GLY A 79 -5.82 9.93 -2.66
C GLY A 79 -6.93 10.96 -2.56
N THR A 80 -7.95 10.76 -1.72
CA THR A 80 -9.10 11.67 -1.63
C THR A 80 -8.67 13.13 -1.43
N GLY A 81 -9.15 14.01 -2.32
CA GLY A 81 -8.83 15.44 -2.32
C GLY A 81 -7.40 15.79 -2.77
N ARG A 82 -6.58 14.81 -3.17
CA ARG A 82 -5.21 15.03 -3.66
C ARG A 82 -5.21 15.19 -5.18
N LYS A 83 -4.15 15.82 -5.71
CA LYS A 83 -3.95 16.05 -7.14
C LYS A 83 -2.52 15.70 -7.58
N GLY A 84 -2.36 15.44 -8.88
CA GLY A 84 -1.08 15.20 -9.54
C GLY A 84 -0.23 14.13 -8.85
N ALA A 85 1.00 14.47 -8.50
CA ALA A 85 1.95 13.54 -7.87
C ALA A 85 1.42 12.95 -6.56
N LYS A 86 0.70 13.74 -5.75
CA LYS A 86 0.18 13.30 -4.45
C LYS A 86 -0.91 12.23 -4.63
N LEU A 87 -1.80 12.43 -5.60
CA LEU A 87 -2.83 11.45 -5.95
C LEU A 87 -2.20 10.18 -6.56
N PHE A 88 -1.30 10.34 -7.54
CA PHE A 88 -0.65 9.20 -8.19
C PHE A 88 0.11 8.30 -7.20
N ARG A 89 0.84 8.90 -6.26
CA ARG A 89 1.59 8.15 -5.24
C ARG A 89 0.69 7.45 -4.24
N ALA A 90 -0.45 8.04 -3.91
CA ALA A 90 -1.38 7.50 -2.94
C ALA A 90 -2.09 6.24 -3.46
N ASP A 91 -2.62 6.31 -4.69
CA ASP A 91 -3.57 5.29 -5.17
C ASP A 91 -3.05 4.52 -6.40
N CYS A 92 -2.36 5.19 -7.33
CA CYS A 92 -1.96 4.58 -8.60
C CYS A 92 -0.64 3.79 -8.49
N LEU A 93 0.29 4.26 -7.66
CA LEU A 93 1.66 3.74 -7.59
C LEU A 93 1.72 2.27 -7.12
N MET A 94 0.72 1.81 -6.36
CA MET A 94 0.66 0.43 -5.88
C MET A 94 0.71 -0.58 -7.05
N CYS A 95 0.04 -0.25 -8.15
CA CYS A 95 0.01 -1.06 -9.37
C CYS A 95 1.05 -0.60 -10.40
N HIS A 96 1.34 0.71 -10.47
CA HIS A 96 2.20 1.32 -11.50
C HIS A 96 3.66 1.52 -11.07
N ARG A 97 4.13 0.89 -9.98
CA ARG A 97 5.58 0.85 -9.66
C ARG A 97 6.32 -0.12 -10.56
N ARG A 98 7.63 0.08 -10.73
CA ARG A 98 8.51 -0.82 -11.50
C ARG A 98 8.42 -2.25 -10.93
N GLY A 99 8.28 -3.24 -11.82
CA GLY A 99 8.17 -4.66 -11.44
C GLY A 99 6.76 -5.12 -11.01
N LYS A 100 5.73 -4.29 -11.19
CA LYS A 100 4.33 -4.70 -11.02
C LYS A 100 3.63 -4.91 -12.36
N ALA A 101 2.41 -5.44 -12.27
CA ALA A 101 1.60 -5.83 -13.43
C ALA A 101 1.22 -4.66 -14.34
N ALA A 102 1.07 -3.44 -13.81
CA ALA A 102 0.70 -2.28 -14.62
C ALA A 102 1.95 -1.55 -15.17
N PRO A 103 1.84 -0.82 -16.30
CA PRO A 103 2.96 -0.08 -16.87
C PRO A 103 3.53 0.94 -15.88
N SER A 104 4.85 0.95 -15.70
CA SER A 104 5.50 1.93 -14.82
C SER A 104 5.31 3.38 -15.30
N LEU A 105 5.51 4.36 -14.42
CA LEU A 105 5.39 5.80 -14.74
C LEU A 105 6.20 6.20 -16.00
N SER A 106 7.40 5.65 -16.20
CA SER A 106 8.22 5.93 -17.38
C SER A 106 7.62 5.36 -18.68
N ARG A 107 6.90 4.24 -18.61
CA ARG A 107 6.14 3.69 -19.74
C ARG A 107 4.86 4.48 -19.98
N LEU A 108 4.14 4.86 -18.92
CA LEU A 108 2.93 5.69 -19.03
C LEU A 108 3.21 7.03 -19.72
N ARG A 109 4.35 7.66 -19.44
CA ARG A 109 4.77 8.93 -20.07
C ARG A 109 4.82 8.84 -21.61
N LYS A 110 5.14 7.66 -22.15
CA LYS A 110 5.25 7.39 -23.59
C LYS A 110 3.89 7.12 -24.28
N ILE A 111 2.84 6.77 -23.52
CA ILE A 111 1.49 6.57 -24.07
C ILE A 111 0.94 7.92 -24.52
N ARG A 112 0.30 8.03 -25.69
CA ARG A 112 -0.34 9.29 -26.11
C ARG A 112 -1.33 9.82 -25.06
N GLU A 113 -1.45 11.14 -24.94
CA GLU A 113 -2.25 11.76 -23.89
C GLU A 113 -3.74 11.40 -23.95
N ASP A 114 -4.31 11.38 -25.15
CA ASP A 114 -5.70 10.95 -25.41
C ASP A 114 -5.95 9.52 -24.92
N LYS A 115 -5.07 8.59 -25.30
CA LYS A 115 -5.16 7.19 -24.86
C LYS A 115 -4.98 7.05 -23.35
N LEU A 116 -4.04 7.79 -22.76
CA LEU A 116 -3.83 7.81 -21.31
C LEU A 116 -5.08 8.32 -20.58
N LYS A 117 -5.70 9.41 -21.07
CA LYS A 117 -6.94 9.95 -20.54
C LYS A 117 -8.07 8.92 -20.60
N THR A 118 -8.32 8.33 -21.77
CA THR A 118 -9.35 7.30 -21.94
C THR A 118 -9.13 6.11 -21.01
N SER A 119 -7.88 5.64 -20.85
CA SER A 119 -7.58 4.53 -19.92
C SER A 119 -7.82 4.88 -18.45
N ILE A 120 -7.57 6.12 -18.02
CA ILE A 120 -7.84 6.55 -16.65
C ILE A 120 -9.36 6.69 -16.44
N GLU A 121 -10.08 7.28 -17.40
CA GLU A 121 -11.51 7.55 -17.27
C GLU A 121 -12.35 6.28 -17.28
N PHE A 122 -12.10 5.41 -18.27
CA PHE A 122 -12.96 4.26 -18.57
C PHE A 122 -12.32 2.91 -18.23
N GLY A 123 -11.08 2.92 -17.75
CA GLY A 123 -10.33 1.71 -17.48
C GLY A 123 -9.79 1.07 -18.75
N LYS A 124 -9.35 -0.18 -18.64
CA LYS A 124 -8.87 -0.96 -19.77
C LYS A 124 -9.56 -2.31 -19.82
N ARG A 125 -10.16 -2.62 -20.97
CA ARG A 125 -10.79 -3.92 -21.26
C ARG A 125 -9.83 -5.07 -21.02
N ASP A 126 -10.36 -6.19 -20.54
CA ASP A 126 -9.61 -7.43 -20.26
C ASP A 126 -8.43 -7.20 -19.31
N SER A 127 -8.60 -6.29 -18.35
CA SER A 127 -7.59 -5.97 -17.35
C SER A 127 -8.21 -5.60 -16.01
N LEU A 128 -7.39 -5.59 -14.96
CA LEU A 128 -7.77 -5.15 -13.61
C LEU A 128 -7.69 -3.63 -13.42
N MET A 129 -7.55 -2.83 -14.49
CA MET A 129 -7.55 -1.37 -14.41
C MET A 129 -8.98 -0.83 -14.57
N PRO A 130 -9.66 -0.42 -13.49
CA PRO A 130 -11.02 0.11 -13.59
C PRO A 130 -11.04 1.54 -14.16
N GLY A 131 -12.23 1.99 -14.54
CA GLY A 131 -12.47 3.39 -14.87
C GLY A 131 -12.57 4.24 -13.62
N PHE A 132 -11.71 5.24 -13.49
CA PHE A 132 -11.65 6.10 -12.31
C PHE A 132 -12.55 7.34 -12.41
N SER A 133 -13.13 7.62 -13.59
CA SER A 133 -14.02 8.77 -13.76
C SER A 133 -15.31 8.60 -12.97
N SER A 134 -15.73 9.65 -12.27
CA SER A 134 -17.03 9.71 -11.60
C SER A 134 -18.20 9.48 -12.54
N SER A 135 -18.05 9.82 -13.83
CA SER A 135 -19.09 9.57 -14.85
C SER A 135 -19.37 8.09 -15.12
N VAL A 136 -18.46 7.19 -14.72
CA VAL A 136 -18.62 5.73 -14.85
C VAL A 136 -18.56 5.00 -13.51
N GLY A 137 -18.82 5.73 -12.41
CA GLY A 137 -18.85 5.16 -11.06
C GLY A 137 -17.48 5.09 -10.36
N GLY A 138 -16.44 5.67 -10.95
CA GLY A 138 -15.13 5.82 -10.33
C GLY A 138 -15.06 6.98 -9.32
N PRO A 139 -13.98 7.08 -8.53
CA PRO A 139 -13.89 8.03 -7.42
C PRO A 139 -13.36 9.41 -7.80
N LEU A 140 -12.87 9.61 -9.03
CA LEU A 140 -12.14 10.82 -9.42
C LEU A 140 -12.98 11.78 -10.27
N THR A 141 -12.84 13.07 -9.97
CA THR A 141 -13.36 14.16 -10.79
C THR A 141 -12.48 14.42 -12.01
N ASP A 142 -13.05 15.06 -13.03
CA ASP A 142 -12.29 15.51 -14.22
C ASP A 142 -11.06 16.34 -13.87
N THR A 143 -11.14 17.17 -12.82
CA THR A 143 -10.03 18.01 -12.38
C THR A 143 -8.90 17.17 -11.79
N GLU A 144 -9.21 16.12 -11.04
CA GLU A 144 -8.21 15.18 -10.51
C GLU A 144 -7.58 14.37 -11.65
N ILE A 145 -8.37 13.89 -12.61
CA ILE A 145 -7.87 13.17 -13.79
C ILE A 145 -6.93 14.05 -14.63
N ARG A 146 -7.33 15.29 -14.94
CA ARG A 146 -6.45 16.26 -15.63
C ARG A 146 -5.14 16.48 -14.87
N SER A 147 -5.20 16.54 -13.54
CA SER A 147 -4.00 16.71 -12.72
C SER A 147 -3.06 15.50 -12.78
N LEU A 148 -3.60 14.27 -12.87
CA LEU A 148 -2.83 13.04 -13.05
C LEU A 148 -2.14 13.01 -14.40
N ILE A 149 -2.86 13.33 -15.47
CA ILE A 149 -2.32 13.39 -16.84
C ILE A 149 -1.13 14.36 -16.88
N ARG A 150 -1.33 15.59 -16.37
CA ARG A 150 -0.26 16.60 -16.28
C ARG A 150 0.96 16.08 -15.53
N TYR A 151 0.76 15.39 -14.40
CA TYR A 151 1.86 14.82 -13.63
C TYR A 151 2.61 13.71 -14.39
N ILE A 152 1.89 12.78 -15.02
CA ILE A 152 2.47 11.66 -15.77
C ILE A 152 3.27 12.17 -16.97
N LYS A 153 2.76 13.21 -17.63
CA LYS A 153 3.36 13.81 -18.83
C LYS A 153 4.49 14.78 -18.56
N ARG A 154 4.59 15.32 -17.35
CA ARG A 154 5.72 16.18 -16.95
C ARG A 154 7.04 15.44 -17.19
N ARG A 155 7.95 16.05 -17.94
CA ARG A 155 9.29 15.51 -18.18
C ARG A 155 10.10 15.51 -16.89
#